data_AF-A0A7V9AFC3-F1
#
_entry.id   AF-A0A7V9AFC3-F1
#
_cell.length_a   1.000
_cell.length_b   1.000
_cell.length_c   1.000
_cell.angle_alpha   90.00
_cell.angle_beta   90.00
_cell.angle_gamma   90.00
#
_symmetry.space_group_name_H-M   'P 1'
#
loop_
_entity.id
_entity.type
_entity.pdbx_description
1 polymer ?
#
loop_
_entity_poly.entity_id
_entity_poly.type
_entity_poly.pdbx_seq_one_letter_code
_entity_poly.pdbx_strand_id
1 'polypeptide(L)'
;MSATTVKLDAEMLREIAEAKPAGQTLSSFVRSALRQDLRRRKMRRAAEAYVALLARRPDEREAEEEWEAAPLSRPPRRGKK
;
A
#
# COMPACT_ATOMS: atom_id res chain seq x y z
N MET A 1 -9.83 23.32 0.49
CA MET A 1 -8.61 22.71 1.08
C MET A 1 -8.37 23.38 2.43
N SER A 2 -8.09 22.63 3.48
CA SER A 2 -7.56 23.21 4.72
C SER A 2 -6.05 23.34 4.60
N ALA A 3 -5.50 24.48 5.02
CA ALA A 3 -4.07 24.65 5.20
C ALA A 3 -3.74 24.37 6.67
N THR A 4 -2.67 23.62 6.90
CA THR A 4 -2.16 23.32 8.24
C THR A 4 -0.68 23.65 8.27
N THR A 5 -0.26 24.44 9.26
CA THR A 5 1.15 24.80 9.46
C THR A 5 1.80 23.75 10.36
N VAL A 6 2.92 23.19 9.90
CA VAL A 6 3.74 22.24 10.66
C VAL A 6 5.14 22.84 10.78
N LYS A 7 5.70 22.86 11.99
CA LYS A 7 7.08 23.29 12.21
C LYS A 7 8.00 22.12 11.90
N LEU A 8 8.98 22.35 11.04
CA LEU A 8 10.07 21.43 10.73
C LEU A 8 11.38 22.08 11.16
N ASP A 9 12.34 21.26 11.54
CA ASP A 9 13.70 21.72 11.76
C ASP A 9 14.34 22.19 10.44
N ALA A 10 15.35 23.06 10.56
CA ALA A 10 15.98 23.70 9.41
C ALA A 10 16.83 22.75 8.57
N GLU A 11 17.25 21.62 9.14
CA GLU A 11 17.99 20.57 8.44
C GLU A 11 17.04 19.75 7.58
N MET A 12 15.93 19.27 8.16
CA MET A 12 14.88 18.56 7.45
C MET A 12 14.28 19.39 6.31
N LEU A 13 14.10 20.71 6.49
CA LEU A 13 13.63 21.56 5.40
C LEU A 13 14.61 21.60 4.21
N ARG A 14 15.93 21.58 4.48
CA ARG A 14 16.97 21.54 3.45
C ARG A 14 16.96 20.19 2.72
N GLU A 15 16.92 19.09 3.47
CA GLU A 15 16.85 17.75 2.89
C GLU A 15 15.61 17.59 1.99
N ILE A 16 14.45 18.11 2.44
CA ILE A 16 13.23 18.08 1.63
C ILE A 16 13.39 18.92 0.36
N ALA A 17 14.04 20.08 0.45
CA ALA A 17 14.28 20.94 -0.72
C ALA A 17 15.18 20.26 -1.76
N GLU A 18 16.20 19.51 -1.31
CA GLU A 18 17.11 18.73 -2.16
C GLU A 18 16.43 17.49 -2.77
N ALA A 19 15.64 16.75 -1.98
CA ALA A 19 14.95 15.55 -2.42
C ALA A 19 13.76 15.83 -3.36
N LYS A 20 13.20 17.04 -3.30
CA LYS A 20 12.03 17.43 -4.07
C LYS A 20 12.36 17.56 -5.56
N PRO A 21 11.66 16.87 -6.47
CA PRO A 21 11.85 17.04 -7.91
C PRO A 21 11.70 18.49 -8.39
N ALA A 22 12.48 18.84 -9.41
CA ALA A 22 12.32 20.10 -10.14
C ALA A 22 10.89 20.18 -10.71
N GLY A 23 10.19 21.30 -10.48
CA GLY A 23 8.80 21.51 -10.92
C GLY A 23 7.71 21.14 -9.90
N GLN A 24 8.02 20.49 -8.78
CA GLN A 24 7.06 20.31 -7.69
C GLN A 24 7.15 21.42 -6.65
N THR A 25 6.02 21.79 -6.04
CA THR A 25 5.98 22.64 -4.84
C THR A 25 6.24 21.80 -3.59
N LEU A 26 6.75 22.43 -2.53
CA LEU A 26 6.99 21.76 -1.24
C LEU A 26 5.73 21.05 -0.72
N SER A 27 4.58 21.74 -0.75
CA SER A 27 3.30 21.18 -0.31
C SER A 27 2.85 19.98 -1.16
N SER A 28 3.11 19.99 -2.47
CA SER A 28 2.78 18.85 -3.36
C SER A 28 3.65 17.64 -3.05
N PHE A 29 4.95 17.87 -2.81
CA PHE A 29 5.90 16.82 -2.46
C PHE A 29 5.58 16.19 -1.11
N VAL A 30 5.40 17.00 -0.06
CA VAL A 30 5.02 16.52 1.27
C VAL A 30 3.70 15.76 1.24
N ARG A 31 2.69 16.26 0.51
CA ARG A 31 1.41 15.55 0.36
C ARG A 31 1.59 14.17 -0.30
N SER A 32 2.44 14.08 -1.32
CA SER A 32 2.71 12.84 -2.03
C SER A 32 3.42 11.83 -1.12
N ALA A 33 4.44 12.28 -0.38
CA ALA A 33 5.16 11.46 0.59
C ALA A 33 4.22 10.94 1.69
N LEU A 34 3.38 11.80 2.27
CA LEU A 34 2.40 11.42 3.29
C LEU A 34 1.35 10.44 2.75
N ARG A 35 0.85 10.64 1.53
CA ARG A 35 -0.08 9.69 0.89
C ARG A 35 0.55 8.32 0.72
N GLN A 36 1.82 8.27 0.31
CA GLN A 36 2.54 7.02 0.13
C GLN A 36 2.74 6.30 1.48
N ASP A 37 3.13 7.01 2.53
CA ASP A 37 3.27 6.45 3.88
C ASP A 37 1.93 5.92 4.41
N LEU A 38 0.86 6.72 4.33
CA LEU A 38 -0.48 6.31 4.75
C LEU A 38 -0.95 5.07 3.99
N ARG A 39 -0.71 5.01 2.68
CA ARG A 39 -1.04 3.83 1.88
C ARG A 39 -0.26 2.61 2.35
N ARG A 40 1.06 2.72 2.58
CA ARG A 40 1.90 1.62 3.10
C ARG A 40 1.39 1.12 4.44
N ARG A 41 1.06 2.01 5.39
CA ARG A 41 0.50 1.64 6.69
C ARG A 41 -0.85 0.92 6.55
N LYS A 42 -1.73 1.40 5.66
CA LYS A 42 -3.02 0.74 5.39
C LYS A 42 -2.84 -0.67 4.83
N MET A 43 -1.93 -0.84 3.86
CA MET A 43 -1.66 -2.16 3.28
C MET A 43 -1.08 -3.12 4.32
N ARG A 44 -0.14 -2.66 5.15
CA ARG A 44 0.39 -3.49 6.24
C ARG A 44 -0.71 -3.95 7.21
N ARG A 45 -1.57 -3.03 7.65
CA ARG A 45 -2.70 -3.36 8.53
C ARG A 45 -3.69 -4.33 7.87
N ALA A 46 -3.94 -4.16 6.58
CA ALA A 46 -4.82 -5.06 5.82
C ALA A 46 -4.21 -6.48 5.75
N ALA A 47 -2.91 -6.59 5.48
CA ALA A 47 -2.20 -7.87 5.48
C ALA A 47 -2.24 -8.54 6.86
N GLU A 48 -1.95 -7.78 7.93
CA GLU A 48 -2.05 -8.28 9.32
C GLU A 48 -3.46 -8.79 9.64
N ALA A 49 -4.50 -8.03 9.25
CA ALA A 49 -5.89 -8.42 9.46
C ALA A 49 -6.27 -9.67 8.64
N TYR A 50 -5.75 -9.79 7.43
CA TYR A 50 -5.99 -10.95 6.57
C TYR A 50 -5.34 -12.22 7.13
N VAL A 51 -4.08 -12.15 7.56
CA VAL A 51 -3.41 -13.27 8.24
C VAL A 51 -4.18 -13.70 9.50
N ALA A 52 -4.67 -12.73 10.29
CA ALA A 52 -5.48 -13.04 11.46
C ALA A 52 -6.84 -13.66 11.11
N LEU A 53 -7.43 -13.33 9.95
CA LEU A 53 -8.66 -13.94 9.45
C LEU A 53 -8.44 -15.41 9.10
N LEU A 54 -7.39 -15.72 8.33
CA LEU A 54 -7.07 -17.08 7.89
C LEU A 54 -6.76 -18.02 9.06
N ALA A 55 -6.09 -17.51 10.10
CA ALA A 55 -5.87 -18.27 11.32
C ALA A 55 -7.17 -18.68 12.04
N ARG A 56 -8.26 -17.96 11.81
CA ARG A 56 -9.58 -18.20 12.42
C ARG A 56 -10.56 -18.91 11.49
N ARG A 57 -10.26 -18.98 10.20
CA ARG A 57 -11.12 -19.52 9.14
C ARG A 57 -10.34 -20.50 8.27
N PRO A 58 -10.29 -21.79 8.66
CA PRO A 58 -9.55 -22.80 7.91
C PRO A 58 -10.13 -23.02 6.51
N ASP A 59 -11.43 -22.80 6.32
CA ASP A 59 -12.13 -22.83 5.03
C ASP A 59 -11.58 -21.78 4.04
N GLU A 60 -11.40 -20.54 4.49
CA GLU A 60 -10.80 -19.47 3.68
C GLU A 60 -9.32 -19.76 3.36
N ARG A 61 -8.61 -20.42 4.28
CA ARG A 61 -7.22 -20.83 4.09
C ARG A 61 -7.08 -21.96 3.07
N GLU A 62 -7.95 -22.96 3.12
CA GLU A 62 -7.99 -24.04 2.12
C GLU A 62 -8.30 -23.48 0.72
N ALA A 63 -9.24 -22.53 0.63
CA ALA A 63 -9.51 -21.83 -0.62
C ALA A 63 -8.28 -21.07 -1.12
N GLU A 64 -7.58 -20.32 -0.25
CA GLU A 64 -6.34 -19.62 -0.62
C GLU A 64 -5.26 -20.57 -1.15
N GLU A 65 -5.05 -21.71 -0.49
CA GLU A 65 -4.10 -22.74 -0.93
C GLU A 65 -4.48 -23.32 -2.31
N GLU A 66 -5.78 -23.51 -2.59
CA GLU A 66 -6.27 -23.89 -3.92
C GLU A 66 -5.93 -22.84 -4.98
N TRP A 67 -6.13 -21.55 -4.66
CA TRP A 67 -5.81 -20.45 -5.56
C TRP A 67 -4.29 -20.31 -5.80
N GLU A 68 -3.45 -20.51 -4.79
CA GLU A 68 -1.99 -20.50 -4.94
C GLU A 68 -1.48 -21.66 -5.79
N ALA A 69 -2.09 -22.84 -5.64
CA ALA A 69 -1.73 -24.03 -6.41
C ALA A 69 -2.25 -24.01 -7.86
N ALA A 70 -3.07 -23.01 -8.23
CA ALA A 70 -3.70 -22.94 -9.53
C ALA A 70 -2.66 -22.80 -10.66
N PRO A 71 -2.69 -23.66 -11.69
CA PRO A 71 -1.72 -23.62 -12.78
C PRO A 71 -1.99 -22.43 -13.72
N LEU A 72 -1.39 -21.27 -13.43
CA LEU A 72 -1.55 -20.03 -14.20
C LEU A 72 -1.03 -20.11 -15.65
N SER A 73 -0.19 -21.09 -15.95
CA SER A 73 0.35 -21.33 -17.29
C SER A 73 -0.62 -22.03 -18.24
N ARG A 74 -1.74 -22.57 -17.72
CA ARG A 74 -2.75 -23.24 -18.53
C ARG A 74 -3.97 -22.33 -18.67
N PRO A 75 -4.52 -22.20 -19.88
CA PRO A 75 -5.76 -21.46 -20.06
C PRO A 75 -6.87 -22.10 -19.21
N PRO A 76 -7.79 -21.32 -18.63
CA PRO A 76 -8.86 -21.86 -17.79
C PRO A 76 -9.68 -22.85 -18.61
N ARG A 77 -9.91 -24.04 -18.05
CA ARG A 77 -10.74 -25.06 -18.69
C ARG A 77 -12.14 -24.46 -18.88
N ARG A 78 -12.56 -24.26 -20.14
CA ARG A 78 -13.93 -23.85 -20.47
C ARG A 78 -14.87 -24.93 -19.95
N GLY A 79 -15.56 -24.66 -18.84
CA GLY A 79 -16.67 -25.48 -18.40
C GLY A 79 -17.68 -25.60 -19.53
N LYS A 80 -18.02 -26.83 -19.93
CA LYS A 80 -19.15 -27.05 -20.84
C LYS A 80 -20.40 -26.49 -20.15
N LYS A 81 -21.10 -25.60 -20.85
CA LYS A 81 -22.48 -25.24 -20.54
C LYS A 81 -23.38 -26.47 -20.58
#